data_AF-A0A7C2H0V4-F1
#
_entry.id   AF-A0A7C2H0V4-F1
#
_cell.length_a   1.000
_cell.length_b   1.000
_cell.length_c   1.000
_cell.angle_alpha   90.00
_cell.angle_beta   90.00
_cell.angle_gamma   90.00
#
_symmetry.space_group_name_H-M   'P 1'
#
loop_
_entity.id
_entity.type
_entity.pdbx_description
1 polymer ?
#
loop_
_entity_poly.entity_id
_entity_poly.type
_entity_poly.pdbx_seq_one_letter_code
_entity_poly.pdbx_strand_id
1 'polypeptide(L)'
;MSEMRERLAQLYAELGQALLKPPEEQDAAIEYYRLFFNPQGSPCPLWQSVYEKEEGKPPQLFGDSHHRALAWYRRYGFEPAAKNEPADHLGLLLLFYAKLLADGEPADVLEKFENEHLRWAEQFVAKLKSEARHPYFRELAERLDENL
;
A
#
# COMPACT_ATOMS: atom_id res chain seq x y z
N MET A 1 -22.92 4.47 -12.22
CA MET A 1 -21.83 5.30 -11.67
C MET A 1 -21.61 4.99 -10.18
N SER A 2 -22.63 4.99 -9.31
CA SER A 2 -22.50 4.62 -7.88
C SER A 2 -22.00 3.18 -7.64
N GLU A 3 -22.64 2.18 -8.25
CA GLU A 3 -22.33 0.76 -7.98
C GLU A 3 -20.89 0.35 -8.38
N MET A 4 -20.39 0.87 -9.50
CA MET A 4 -19.00 0.63 -9.92
C MET A 4 -18.01 1.21 -8.91
N ARG A 5 -18.28 2.43 -8.44
CA ARG A 5 -17.40 3.14 -7.51
C ARG A 5 -17.38 2.47 -6.13
N GLU A 6 -18.52 1.98 -5.67
CA GLU A 6 -18.64 1.15 -4.46
C GLU A 6 -17.84 -0.16 -4.57
N ARG A 7 -17.92 -0.84 -5.72
CA ARG A 7 -17.13 -2.05 -5.98
C ARG A 7 -15.63 -1.78 -5.97
N LEU A 8 -15.19 -0.68 -6.58
CA LEU A 8 -13.79 -0.26 -6.55
C LEU A 8 -13.33 0.07 -5.13
N ALA A 9 -14.13 0.83 -4.37
CA ALA A 9 -13.83 1.13 -2.97
C ALA A 9 -13.64 -0.15 -2.15
N GLN A 10 -14.55 -1.12 -2.29
CA GLN A 10 -14.46 -2.41 -1.62
C GLN A 10 -13.18 -3.17 -2.02
N LEU A 11 -12.85 -3.19 -3.31
CA LEU A 11 -11.65 -3.84 -3.83
C LEU A 11 -10.36 -3.26 -3.24
N TYR A 12 -10.18 -1.93 -3.28
CA TYR A 12 -9.00 -1.29 -2.70
C TYR A 12 -8.93 -1.46 -1.19
N ALA A 13 -10.08 -1.51 -0.51
CA ALA A 13 -10.12 -1.78 0.92
C ALA A 13 -9.61 -3.19 1.24
N GLU A 14 -10.03 -4.20 0.47
CA GLU A 14 -9.55 -5.58 0.61
C GLU A 14 -8.05 -5.73 0.33
N LEU A 15 -7.57 -5.12 -0.75
CA LEU A 15 -6.16 -5.12 -1.12
C LEU A 15 -5.31 -4.45 -0.03
N GLY A 16 -5.77 -3.31 0.49
CA GLY A 16 -5.13 -2.61 1.59
C GLY A 16 -5.06 -3.46 2.86
N GLN A 17 -6.17 -4.11 3.25
CA GLN A 17 -6.23 -4.97 4.43
C GLN A 17 -5.29 -6.19 4.33
N ALA A 18 -5.19 -6.80 3.16
CA ALA A 18 -4.30 -7.94 2.92
C ALA A 18 -2.81 -7.63 3.16
N LEU A 19 -2.43 -6.35 3.06
CA LEU A 19 -1.05 -5.89 3.27
C LEU A 19 -0.77 -5.38 4.69
N LEU A 20 -1.79 -5.23 5.56
CA LEU A 20 -1.59 -4.67 6.91
C LEU A 20 -1.25 -5.71 7.97
N LYS A 21 -1.62 -6.97 7.76
CA LYS A 21 -1.41 -8.03 8.73
C LYS A 21 -1.09 -9.36 8.04
N PRO A 22 -0.30 -10.24 8.67
CA PRO A 22 -0.07 -11.57 8.14
C PRO A 22 -1.39 -12.36 8.04
N PRO A 23 -1.51 -13.26 7.05
CA PRO A 23 -2.58 -14.26 7.03
C PRO A 23 -2.55 -15.16 8.26
N GLU A 24 -3.69 -15.80 8.60
CA GLU A 24 -3.78 -16.71 9.75
C GLU A 24 -3.08 -18.05 9.52
N GLU A 25 -3.01 -18.49 8.26
CA GLU A 25 -2.30 -19.70 7.87
C GLU A 25 -0.79 -19.51 8.09
N GLN A 26 -0.14 -20.51 8.71
CA GLN A 26 1.20 -20.38 9.25
C GLN A 26 2.27 -20.14 8.17
N ASP A 27 2.24 -20.89 7.07
CA ASP A 27 3.25 -20.77 6.01
C ASP A 27 3.12 -19.43 5.27
N ALA A 28 1.88 -18.96 5.07
CA ALA A 28 1.59 -17.64 4.56
C ALA A 28 2.04 -16.54 5.55
N ALA A 29 1.86 -16.72 6.85
CA ALA A 29 2.37 -15.77 7.84
C ALA A 29 3.91 -15.69 7.81
N ILE A 30 4.60 -16.82 7.69
CA ILE A 30 6.07 -16.87 7.56
C ILE A 30 6.51 -16.11 6.30
N GLU A 31 5.83 -16.36 5.18
CA GLU A 31 6.11 -15.69 3.92
C GLU A 31 5.85 -14.18 4.00
N TYR A 32 4.79 -13.74 4.69
CA TYR A 32 4.50 -12.32 4.94
C TYR A 32 5.69 -11.62 5.60
N TYR A 33 6.21 -12.17 6.69
CA TYR A 33 7.37 -11.59 7.38
C TYR A 33 8.63 -11.65 6.51
N ARG A 34 8.84 -12.73 5.75
CA ARG A 34 9.97 -12.82 4.82
C ARG A 34 9.91 -11.74 3.75
N LEU A 35 8.74 -11.49 3.16
CA LEU A 35 8.55 -10.54 2.06
C LEU A 35 8.65 -9.09 2.53
N PHE A 36 8.02 -8.76 3.65
CA PHE A 36 7.73 -7.37 4.01
C PHE A 36 8.50 -6.87 5.23
N PHE A 37 8.84 -7.74 6.18
CA PHE A 37 9.40 -7.34 7.49
C PHE A 37 10.64 -8.16 7.91
N ASN A 38 11.46 -8.59 6.95
CA ASN A 38 12.66 -9.38 7.23
C ASN A 38 13.76 -8.48 7.83
N PRO A 39 14.26 -8.74 9.06
CA PRO A 39 15.31 -7.91 9.68
C PRO A 39 16.65 -7.94 8.93
N GLN A 40 16.90 -8.97 8.10
CA GLN A 40 18.08 -9.05 7.24
C GLN A 40 17.88 -8.34 5.88
N GLY A 41 16.69 -7.81 5.62
CA GLY A 41 16.32 -7.14 4.38
C GLY A 41 15.07 -7.74 3.76
N SER A 42 13.98 -6.97 3.76
CA SER A 42 12.72 -7.34 3.10
C SER A 42 12.87 -7.25 1.58
N PRO A 43 12.53 -8.31 0.82
CA PRO A 43 12.52 -8.28 -0.64
C PRO A 43 11.50 -7.28 -1.21
N CYS A 44 10.36 -7.11 -0.55
CA CYS A 44 9.25 -6.26 -1.01
C CYS A 44 8.83 -5.27 0.08
N PRO A 45 9.67 -4.30 0.50
CA PRO A 45 9.26 -3.34 1.53
C PRO A 45 7.94 -2.65 1.16
N LEU A 46 7.09 -2.33 2.15
CA LEU A 46 5.73 -1.83 1.92
C LEU A 46 5.61 -0.30 1.92
N TRP A 47 6.71 0.43 2.00
CA TRP A 47 6.69 1.89 2.18
C TRP A 47 7.14 2.62 0.92
N GLN A 48 6.36 3.61 0.50
CA GLN A 48 6.65 4.47 -0.66
C GLN A 48 8.07 5.06 -0.61
N SER A 49 8.49 5.54 0.57
CA SER A 49 9.82 6.11 0.79
C SER A 49 10.97 5.16 0.46
N VAL A 50 10.73 3.84 0.38
CA VAL A 50 11.73 2.87 -0.06
C VAL A 50 11.93 2.87 -1.57
N TYR A 51 10.88 3.14 -2.33
CA TYR A 51 10.89 3.14 -3.81
C TYR A 51 11.21 4.52 -4.39
N GLU A 52 10.93 5.59 -3.64
CA GLU A 52 11.26 6.97 -4.02
C GLU A 52 12.67 7.41 -3.58
N LYS A 53 13.40 6.57 -2.85
CA LYS A 53 14.72 6.94 -2.34
C LYS A 53 15.67 7.28 -3.49
N GLU A 54 16.51 8.29 -3.28
CA GLU A 54 17.61 8.57 -4.22
C GLU A 54 18.57 7.39 -4.30
N GLU A 55 19.14 7.18 -5.49
CA GLU A 55 20.15 6.15 -5.70
C GLU A 55 21.35 6.37 -4.76
N GLY A 56 21.84 5.28 -4.16
CA GLY A 56 22.94 5.33 -3.18
C GLY A 56 22.56 5.85 -1.79
N LYS A 57 21.34 6.36 -1.55
CA LYS A 57 20.88 6.74 -0.21
C LYS A 57 20.01 5.65 0.44
N PRO A 58 20.07 5.50 1.79
CA PRO A 58 19.11 4.67 2.50
C PRO A 58 17.72 5.32 2.45
N PRO A 59 16.63 4.53 2.49
CA PRO A 59 15.29 5.07 2.57
C PRO A 59 15.05 5.77 3.91
N GLN A 60 14.23 6.81 3.91
CA GLN A 60 13.90 7.59 5.11
C GLN A 60 12.44 7.37 5.49
N LEU A 61 12.18 6.37 6.34
CA LEU A 61 10.88 6.20 6.97
C LEU A 61 10.57 7.42 7.85
N PHE A 62 9.29 7.77 7.96
CA PHE A 62 8.85 9.01 8.61
C PHE A 62 9.40 10.30 7.97
N GLY A 63 9.96 10.22 6.76
CA GLY A 63 10.45 11.36 5.99
C GLY A 63 9.35 12.04 5.16
N ASP A 64 9.71 12.55 3.98
CA ASP A 64 8.80 13.36 3.15
C ASP A 64 7.56 12.57 2.68
N SER A 65 7.73 11.34 2.19
CA SER A 65 6.59 10.51 1.72
C SER A 65 5.58 10.27 2.85
N HIS A 66 6.05 10.01 4.07
CA HIS A 66 5.21 9.89 5.27
C HIS A 66 4.42 11.17 5.53
N HIS A 67 5.07 12.34 5.55
CA HIS A 67 4.39 13.60 5.84
C HIS A 67 3.39 14.01 4.75
N ARG A 68 3.70 13.73 3.47
CA ARG A 68 2.76 13.94 2.35
C ARG A 68 1.50 13.08 2.52
N ALA A 69 1.66 11.79 2.83
CA ALA A 69 0.55 10.87 3.08
C ALA A 69 -0.25 11.27 4.33
N LEU A 70 0.42 11.61 5.42
CA LEU A 70 -0.22 12.04 6.66
C LEU A 70 -1.02 13.35 6.47
N ALA A 71 -0.53 14.28 5.65
CA ALA A 71 -1.25 15.48 5.30
C ALA A 71 -2.54 15.20 4.52
N TRP A 72 -2.58 14.14 3.70
CA TRP A 72 -3.83 13.65 3.10
C TRP A 72 -4.79 13.13 4.14
N TYR A 73 -4.32 12.24 5.03
CA TYR A 73 -5.18 11.65 6.07
C TYR A 73 -5.82 12.72 6.96
N ARG A 74 -5.02 13.69 7.40
CA ARG A 74 -5.46 14.78 8.27
C ARG A 74 -6.48 15.72 7.61
N ARG A 75 -6.42 15.93 6.28
CA ARG A 75 -7.43 16.72 5.55
C ARG A 75 -8.84 16.14 5.71
N TYR A 76 -8.94 14.83 5.93
CA TYR A 76 -10.20 14.10 6.12
C TYR A 76 -10.42 13.67 7.58
N GLY A 77 -9.62 14.16 8.52
CA GLY A 77 -9.76 13.87 9.95
C GLY A 77 -9.24 12.48 10.39
N PHE A 78 -8.36 11.87 9.60
CA PHE A 78 -7.77 10.57 9.91
C PHE A 78 -6.30 10.65 10.33
N GLU A 79 -5.87 9.68 11.12
CA GLU A 79 -4.47 9.39 11.44
C GLU A 79 -4.24 7.87 11.48
N PRO A 80 -3.02 7.36 11.20
CA PRO A 80 -2.71 5.95 11.38
C PRO A 80 -2.96 5.50 12.82
N ALA A 81 -3.59 4.34 13.00
CA ALA A 81 -3.90 3.82 14.32
C ALA A 81 -2.63 3.51 15.14
N ALA A 82 -1.59 3.01 14.48
CA ALA A 82 -0.29 2.74 15.07
C ALA A 82 0.65 3.92 14.83
N LYS A 83 1.13 4.56 15.91
CA LYS A 83 2.04 5.72 15.82
C LYS A 83 3.42 5.38 15.25
N ASN A 84 3.80 4.11 15.30
CA ASN A 84 5.06 3.60 14.80
C ASN A 84 4.95 3.03 13.37
N GLU A 85 3.79 3.13 12.72
CA GLU A 85 3.64 2.77 11.31
C GLU A 85 3.74 4.04 10.46
N PRO A 86 4.70 4.13 9.53
CA PRO A 86 4.74 5.24 8.59
C PRO A 86 3.46 5.31 7.74
N ALA A 87 2.85 6.50 7.68
CA ALA A 87 1.68 6.80 6.85
C ALA A 87 1.85 6.48 5.35
N ASP A 88 3.08 6.31 4.86
CA ASP A 88 3.36 5.93 3.47
C ASP A 88 3.41 4.41 3.22
N HIS A 89 2.90 3.62 4.17
CA HIS A 89 2.67 2.19 4.03
C HIS A 89 1.56 1.91 2.99
N LEU A 90 1.83 1.07 1.99
CA LEU A 90 0.91 0.79 0.87
C LEU A 90 -0.48 0.36 1.33
N GLY A 91 -0.57 -0.52 2.33
CA GLY A 91 -1.86 -0.93 2.89
C GLY A 91 -2.70 0.24 3.43
N LEU A 92 -2.08 1.24 4.05
CA LEU A 92 -2.77 2.44 4.54
C LEU A 92 -3.17 3.37 3.38
N LEU A 93 -2.30 3.51 2.38
CA LEU A 93 -2.57 4.31 1.18
C LEU A 93 -3.76 3.74 0.39
N LEU A 94 -3.83 2.42 0.21
CA LEU A 94 -4.96 1.77 -0.48
C LEU A 94 -6.27 1.88 0.32
N LEU A 95 -6.22 1.71 1.64
CA LEU A 95 -7.39 1.94 2.50
C LEU A 95 -7.91 3.37 2.41
N PHE A 96 -6.99 4.35 2.37
CA PHE A 96 -7.38 5.75 2.23
C PHE A 96 -7.94 6.04 0.83
N TYR A 97 -7.34 5.46 -0.21
CA TYR A 97 -7.87 5.59 -1.57
C TYR A 97 -9.29 5.00 -1.70
N ALA A 98 -9.53 3.83 -1.08
CA ALA A 98 -10.85 3.25 -0.95
C ALA A 98 -11.85 4.19 -0.28
N LYS A 99 -11.41 4.95 0.74
CA LYS A 99 -12.25 5.96 1.41
C LYS A 99 -12.60 7.12 0.48
N LEU A 100 -11.63 7.66 -0.27
CA LEU A 100 -11.88 8.72 -1.26
C LEU A 100 -12.88 8.25 -2.34
N LEU A 101 -12.77 6.98 -2.77
CA LEU A 101 -13.74 6.37 -3.66
C LEU A 101 -15.12 6.28 -3.01
N ALA A 102 -15.24 5.76 -1.78
CA ALA A 102 -16.52 5.64 -1.08
C ALA A 102 -17.20 7.00 -0.81
N ASP A 103 -16.43 8.04 -0.55
CA ASP A 103 -16.94 9.39 -0.26
C ASP A 103 -17.43 10.15 -1.49
N GLY A 104 -17.21 9.63 -2.69
CA GLY A 104 -17.65 10.31 -3.90
C GLY A 104 -16.74 11.49 -4.30
N GLU A 105 -15.50 11.56 -3.79
CA GLU A 105 -14.52 12.60 -4.12
C GLU A 105 -14.36 12.83 -5.64
N PRO A 106 -14.12 14.07 -6.09
CA PRO A 106 -13.92 14.37 -7.51
C PRO A 106 -12.76 13.58 -8.16
N ALA A 107 -12.84 13.37 -9.47
CA ALA A 107 -11.85 12.59 -10.22
C ALA A 107 -10.43 13.18 -10.15
N ASP A 108 -10.31 14.51 -10.13
CA ASP A 108 -9.03 15.22 -9.99
C ASP A 108 -8.40 15.02 -8.60
N VAL A 109 -9.22 14.84 -7.56
CA VAL A 109 -8.74 14.48 -6.21
C VAL A 109 -8.19 13.05 -6.20
N LEU A 110 -8.92 12.11 -6.82
CA LEU A 110 -8.49 10.71 -6.95
C LEU A 110 -7.18 10.61 -7.74
N GLU A 111 -7.12 11.21 -8.92
CA GLU A 111 -5.94 11.22 -9.80
C GLU A 111 -4.73 11.84 -9.08
N LYS A 112 -4.94 12.93 -8.34
CA LYS A 112 -3.86 13.55 -7.56
C LYS A 112 -3.33 12.60 -6.49
N PHE A 113 -4.19 11.90 -5.76
CA PHE A 113 -3.76 10.94 -4.75
C PHE A 113 -3.01 9.76 -5.39
N GLU A 114 -3.53 9.19 -6.48
CA GLU A 114 -2.88 8.11 -7.22
C GLU A 114 -1.47 8.50 -7.69
N ASN A 115 -1.35 9.68 -8.30
CA ASN A 115 -0.07 10.19 -8.81
C ASN A 115 0.94 10.48 -7.69
N GLU A 116 0.47 10.98 -6.54
CA GLU A 116 1.35 11.26 -5.40
C GLU A 116 1.73 10.02 -4.61
N HIS A 117 0.88 8.98 -4.56
CA HIS A 117 0.99 7.93 -3.55
C HIS A 117 0.80 6.49 -4.03
N LEU A 118 0.37 6.22 -5.27
CA LEU A 118 0.14 4.84 -5.74
C LEU A 118 0.98 4.46 -6.96
N ARG A 119 1.44 5.39 -7.80
CA ARG A 119 2.26 5.09 -8.99
C ARG A 119 3.52 4.27 -8.71
N TRP A 120 4.15 4.47 -7.56
CA TRP A 120 5.32 3.69 -7.16
C TRP A 120 5.00 2.21 -6.92
N ALA A 121 3.74 1.87 -6.66
CA ALA A 121 3.32 0.52 -6.34
C ALA A 121 3.50 -0.45 -7.52
N GLU A 122 3.55 0.04 -8.76
CA GLU A 122 3.92 -0.76 -9.94
C GLU A 122 5.27 -1.47 -9.73
N GLN A 123 6.27 -0.77 -9.17
CA GLN A 123 7.57 -1.36 -8.85
C GLN A 123 7.48 -2.37 -7.71
N PHE A 124 6.66 -2.09 -6.70
CA PHE A 124 6.39 -3.03 -5.61
C PHE A 124 5.76 -4.32 -6.13
N VAL A 125 4.75 -4.22 -7.00
CA VAL A 125 4.04 -5.36 -7.59
C VAL A 125 4.99 -6.21 -8.42
N ALA A 126 5.83 -5.59 -9.26
CA ALA A 126 6.85 -6.31 -10.03
C ALA A 126 7.80 -7.12 -9.12
N LYS A 127 8.23 -6.54 -7.99
CA LYS A 127 9.05 -7.26 -7.00
C LYS A 127 8.25 -8.38 -6.34
N LEU A 128 7.01 -8.13 -5.93
CA LEU A 128 6.17 -9.13 -5.28
C LEU A 128 5.94 -10.34 -6.19
N LYS A 129 5.64 -10.12 -7.48
CA LYS A 129 5.52 -11.18 -8.49
C LYS A 129 6.79 -12.02 -8.60
N SER A 130 7.96 -11.38 -8.59
CA SER A 130 9.25 -12.06 -8.67
C SER A 130 9.64 -12.81 -7.40
N GLU A 131 9.29 -12.28 -6.23
CA GLU A 131 9.79 -12.75 -4.94
C GLU A 131 8.83 -13.69 -4.22
N ALA A 132 7.53 -13.67 -4.55
CA ALA A 132 6.52 -14.47 -3.87
C ALA A 132 6.68 -15.98 -4.12
N ARG A 133 6.78 -16.74 -3.03
CA ARG A 133 6.94 -18.20 -3.02
C ARG A 133 5.66 -18.92 -2.61
N HIS A 134 4.83 -18.26 -1.79
CA HIS A 134 3.55 -18.80 -1.35
C HIS A 134 2.41 -18.43 -2.31
N PRO A 135 1.47 -19.35 -2.64
CA PRO A 135 0.36 -19.08 -3.56
C PRO A 135 -0.48 -17.84 -3.20
N TYR A 136 -0.74 -17.62 -1.91
CA TYR A 136 -1.48 -16.44 -1.43
C TYR A 136 -0.89 -15.11 -1.92
N PHE A 137 0.44 -14.95 -1.83
CA PHE A 137 1.09 -13.71 -2.25
C PHE A 137 1.26 -13.60 -3.76
N ARG A 138 1.30 -14.73 -4.48
CA ARG A 138 1.26 -14.70 -5.95
C ARG A 138 -0.09 -14.21 -6.45
N GLU A 139 -1.18 -14.73 -5.87
CA GLU A 139 -2.53 -14.27 -6.19
C GLU A 139 -2.73 -12.80 -5.80
N LEU A 140 -2.25 -12.39 -4.62
CA LEU A 140 -2.29 -10.99 -4.22
C LEU A 140 -1.52 -10.08 -5.19
N ALA A 141 -0.36 -10.54 -5.69
CA ALA A 141 0.41 -9.78 -6.67
C ALA A 141 -0.33 -9.60 -7.99
N GLU A 142 -1.01 -10.63 -8.50
CA GLU A 142 -1.84 -10.52 -9.70
C GLU A 142 -3.02 -9.57 -9.49
N ARG A 143 -3.72 -9.68 -8.35
CA ARG A 143 -4.83 -8.78 -8.04
C ARG A 143 -4.38 -7.32 -7.91
N LEU A 144 -3.19 -7.07 -7.38
CA LEU A 144 -2.62 -5.73 -7.30
C LEU A 144 -2.26 -5.21 -8.70
N ASP A 145 -1.64 -6.03 -9.54
CA ASP A 145 -1.24 -5.68 -10.91
C ASP A 145 -2.42 -5.32 -11.83
N GLU A 146 -3.55 -6.01 -11.64
CA GLU A 146 -4.77 -5.74 -12.41
C GLU A 146 -5.45 -4.42 -12.02
N ASN A 147 -5.11 -3.83 -10.86
CA ASN A 147 -5.86 -2.74 -10.24
C ASN A 147 -5.01 -1.55 -9.78
N LEU A 148 -3.72 -1.51 -10.07
CA LEU A 148 -2.81 -0.39 -9.80
C LEU A 148 -2.18 0.10 -11.10
#